data_AF-A0A2M7BSN9-F1
#
_entry.id   AF-A0A2M7BSN9-F1
#
_cell.length_a   1.000
_cell.length_b   1.000
_cell.length_c   1.000
_cell.angle_alpha   90.00
_cell.angle_beta   90.00
_cell.angle_gamma   90.00
#
_symmetry.space_group_name_H-M   'P 1'
#
loop_
_entity.id
_entity.type
_entity.pdbx_description
1 polymer ?
#
loop_
_entity_poly.entity_id
_entity_poly.type
_entity_poly.pdbx_seq_one_letter_code
_entity_poly.pdbx_strand_id
1 'polypeptide(L)'
;MSSTGIEMITKAGDVFSKTSTTTKTWEHTNLISYFKEGVVINALPDAPDEQLPTAALKTHAFSPDEGEVVTYKDRYWRRKLSTNDWQTGFLKDYLVDQTADKGQLPIAYWDIHTFSPSGAEVLVVGATVWTKTTGEPQWKAKSIAEYFGPDLPLDQHVEEKQKIDSEIHKKQFESLKEKVMAEMLKFFRPELVNRFDETIMFEPLRFEHMTRIAKIQLKGVQKSMEDQDMGFAYTEAGVKEIAREGFDPVFGARPLRRAIQKIVENPISSLIIEKKANAGDEVEVDFDGQQFVFNVRKATLLEKKEQKQGKRFLCDVCAAKFSTEIIANSTGICASCGSTKIQEQFDIDAMPTQKEEQKPVPTDLPKEQPIPTADGLQPQK
;
A
#
# COMPACT_ATOMS: atom_id res chain seq x y z
N MET A 1 -9.06 29.17 -8.05
CA MET A 1 -9.57 30.54 -8.34
C MET A 1 -8.87 31.48 -7.40
N SER A 2 -8.36 32.61 -7.90
CA SER A 2 -7.89 33.69 -7.03
C SER A 2 -9.08 34.43 -6.40
N SER A 3 -8.83 35.14 -5.30
CA SER A 3 -9.78 36.11 -4.72
C SER A 3 -10.19 37.21 -5.70
N THR A 4 -9.36 37.48 -6.71
CA THR A 4 -9.60 38.45 -7.79
C THR A 4 -10.41 37.90 -8.98
N GLY A 5 -10.89 36.65 -8.89
CA GLY A 5 -11.72 36.03 -9.93
C GLY A 5 -10.94 35.52 -11.13
N ILE A 6 -9.65 35.23 -10.98
CA ILE A 6 -8.83 34.57 -12.00
C ILE A 6 -8.99 33.06 -11.84
N GLU A 7 -9.38 32.40 -12.93
CA GLU A 7 -9.31 30.96 -13.07
C GLU A 7 -8.08 30.57 -13.88
N MET A 8 -7.34 29.58 -13.41
CA MET A 8 -6.13 29.12 -14.05
C MET A 8 -6.06 27.60 -14.03
N ILE A 9 -5.61 27.03 -15.15
CA ILE A 9 -5.35 25.60 -15.33
C ILE A 9 -3.95 25.48 -15.92
N THR A 10 -3.13 24.63 -15.34
CA THR A 10 -1.78 24.35 -15.85
C THR A 10 -1.65 22.89 -16.24
N LYS A 11 -0.95 22.63 -17.34
CA LYS A 11 -0.66 21.28 -17.81
C LYS A 11 0.71 21.26 -18.48
N ALA A 12 1.65 20.54 -17.87
CA ALA A 12 3.04 20.56 -18.31
C ALA A 12 3.54 22.02 -18.43
N GLY A 13 4.04 22.42 -19.61
CA GLY A 13 4.53 23.78 -19.87
C GLY A 13 3.46 24.80 -20.22
N ASP A 14 2.19 24.41 -20.31
CA ASP A 14 1.08 25.27 -20.76
C ASP A 14 0.28 25.83 -19.59
N VAL A 15 -0.15 27.09 -19.75
CA VAL A 15 -0.98 27.84 -18.81
C VAL A 15 -2.23 28.33 -19.54
N PHE A 16 -3.39 28.02 -18.98
CA PHE A 16 -4.68 28.50 -19.46
C PHE A 16 -5.29 29.38 -18.38
N SER A 17 -5.62 30.62 -18.72
CA SER A 17 -6.21 31.57 -17.78
C SER A 17 -7.48 32.22 -18.33
N LYS A 18 -8.39 32.59 -17.44
CA LYS A 18 -9.53 33.47 -17.75
C LYS A 18 -9.89 34.32 -16.53
N THR A 19 -10.48 35.47 -16.78
CA THR A 19 -11.04 36.36 -15.74
C THR A 19 -12.56 36.18 -15.67
N SER A 20 -13.09 36.11 -14.45
CA SER A 20 -14.49 35.72 -14.17
C SER A 20 -15.56 36.68 -14.70
N THR A 21 -15.22 37.82 -15.31
CA THR A 21 -16.18 38.93 -15.42
C THR A 21 -16.95 39.05 -16.73
N THR A 22 -16.57 38.45 -17.87
CA THR A 22 -17.38 38.65 -19.10
C THR A 22 -17.10 37.69 -20.26
N THR A 23 -15.92 37.07 -20.35
CA THR A 23 -15.51 36.31 -21.54
C THR A 23 -15.34 34.83 -21.22
N LYS A 24 -16.03 33.94 -21.95
CA LYS A 24 -15.91 32.47 -21.79
C LYS A 24 -14.67 31.88 -22.48
N THR A 25 -13.77 32.72 -22.97
CA THR A 25 -12.58 32.28 -23.70
C THR A 25 -11.42 32.09 -22.74
N TRP A 26 -10.76 30.93 -22.84
CA TRP A 26 -9.50 30.68 -22.16
C TRP A 26 -8.36 31.27 -22.98
N GLU A 27 -7.53 32.09 -22.35
CA GLU A 27 -6.28 32.56 -22.92
C GLU A 27 -5.21 31.49 -22.69
N HIS A 28 -4.46 31.15 -23.73
CA HIS A 28 -3.38 30.17 -23.68
C HIS A 28 -2.03 30.89 -23.71
N THR A 29 -1.17 30.53 -22.76
CA THR A 29 0.22 30.96 -22.67
C THR A 29 1.10 29.79 -22.22
N ASN A 30 2.41 29.98 -22.13
CA ASN A 30 3.35 28.99 -21.60
C ASN A 30 3.98 29.48 -20.29
N LEU A 31 4.54 28.56 -19.51
CA LEU A 31 5.16 28.89 -18.21
C LEU A 31 6.33 29.87 -18.33
N ILE A 32 7.08 29.83 -19.44
CA ILE A 32 8.17 30.78 -19.69
C ILE A 32 7.62 32.21 -19.78
N SER A 33 6.55 32.40 -20.55
CA SER A 33 5.89 33.71 -20.68
C SER A 33 5.22 34.13 -19.38
N TYR A 34 4.60 33.17 -18.69
CA TYR A 34 3.94 33.41 -17.41
C TYR A 34 4.91 33.91 -16.33
N PHE A 35 6.08 33.27 -16.21
CA PHE A 35 7.10 33.62 -15.22
C PHE A 35 8.10 34.69 -15.70
N LYS A 36 7.92 35.26 -16.89
CA LYS A 36 8.90 36.15 -17.53
C LYS A 36 9.31 37.34 -16.67
N GLU A 37 8.37 37.90 -15.90
CA GLU A 37 8.60 39.05 -15.03
C GLU A 37 8.87 38.65 -13.57
N GLY A 38 8.79 37.37 -13.25
CA GLY A 38 8.98 36.85 -11.90
C GLY A 38 10.46 36.74 -11.53
N VAL A 39 10.80 37.18 -10.32
CA VAL A 39 12.17 37.08 -9.79
C VAL A 39 12.16 36.34 -8.46
N VAL A 40 13.01 35.32 -8.31
CA VAL A 40 13.16 34.61 -7.04
C VAL A 40 14.16 35.35 -6.15
N ILE A 41 13.67 36.02 -5.11
CA ILE A 41 14.48 36.95 -4.30
C ILE A 41 15.45 36.27 -3.35
N ASN A 42 15.25 34.97 -3.06
CA ASN A 42 16.07 34.19 -2.13
C ASN A 42 16.80 33.01 -2.78
N ALA A 43 16.89 33.00 -4.12
CA ALA A 43 17.65 32.00 -4.87
C ALA A 43 19.07 32.50 -5.18
N LEU A 44 20.04 31.59 -5.14
CA LEU A 44 21.40 31.90 -5.62
C LEU A 44 21.42 31.95 -7.16
N PRO A 45 22.21 32.86 -7.79
CA PRO A 45 22.31 32.94 -9.25
C PRO A 45 22.75 31.62 -9.92
N ASP A 46 23.59 30.85 -9.24
CA ASP A 46 24.15 29.59 -9.75
C ASP A 46 23.32 28.35 -9.38
N ALA A 47 22.11 28.53 -8.84
CA ALA A 47 21.25 27.44 -8.40
C ALA A 47 20.01 27.30 -9.30
N PRO A 48 20.10 26.54 -10.42
CA PRO A 48 19.03 26.45 -11.41
C PRO A 48 17.74 25.82 -10.85
N ASP A 49 17.85 24.90 -9.90
CA ASP A 49 16.70 24.26 -9.26
C ASP A 49 15.93 25.21 -8.32
N GLU A 50 16.49 26.37 -7.98
CA GLU A 50 15.83 27.39 -7.15
C GLU A 50 15.09 28.44 -7.98
N GLN A 51 15.37 28.49 -9.29
CA GLN A 51 14.72 29.38 -10.23
C GLN A 51 13.27 28.93 -10.52
N LEU A 52 12.48 29.81 -11.12
CA LEU A 52 11.08 29.52 -11.40
C LEU A 52 10.94 28.31 -12.34
N PRO A 53 10.03 27.36 -12.03
CA PRO A 53 9.87 26.14 -12.81
C PRO A 53 9.15 26.41 -14.14
N THR A 54 9.93 26.59 -15.21
CA THR A 54 9.39 26.88 -16.55
C THR A 54 9.02 25.64 -17.37
N ALA A 55 9.40 24.45 -16.90
CA ALA A 55 9.16 23.18 -17.61
C ALA A 55 7.78 22.59 -17.30
N ALA A 56 7.41 22.54 -16.01
CA ALA A 56 6.13 22.04 -15.55
C ALA A 56 5.85 22.49 -14.12
N LEU A 57 4.58 22.51 -13.75
CA LEU A 57 4.12 22.60 -12.37
C LEU A 57 3.49 21.28 -11.94
N LYS A 58 3.69 20.92 -10.67
CA LYS A 58 2.98 19.81 -10.02
C LYS A 58 1.67 20.30 -9.42
N THR A 59 1.69 21.42 -8.69
CA THR A 59 0.48 22.08 -8.19
C THR A 59 0.52 23.59 -8.43
N HIS A 60 -0.67 24.20 -8.51
CA HIS A 60 -0.85 25.64 -8.63
C HIS A 60 -2.07 26.06 -7.82
N ALA A 61 -1.86 26.87 -6.78
CA ALA A 61 -2.86 27.26 -5.82
C ALA A 61 -2.83 28.77 -5.56
N PHE A 62 -3.99 29.33 -5.23
CA PHE A 62 -4.13 30.71 -4.79
C PHE A 62 -4.69 30.71 -3.36
N SER A 63 -3.96 31.33 -2.44
CA SER A 63 -4.38 31.60 -1.08
C SER A 63 -5.40 32.75 -1.04
N PRO A 64 -6.40 32.73 -0.15
CA PRO A 64 -7.35 33.83 0.02
C PRO A 64 -6.70 35.15 0.45
N ASP A 65 -5.58 35.08 1.16
CA ASP A 65 -4.71 36.22 1.53
C ASP A 65 -3.85 36.73 0.34
N GLU A 66 -4.35 36.54 -0.88
CA GLU A 66 -3.74 36.99 -2.14
C GLU A 66 -2.32 36.45 -2.36
N GLY A 67 -2.03 35.27 -1.81
CA GLY A 67 -0.82 34.53 -2.08
C GLY A 67 -0.98 33.62 -3.30
N GLU A 68 0.03 33.52 -4.13
CA GLU A 68 0.13 32.45 -5.13
C GLU A 68 1.18 31.46 -4.66
N VAL A 69 0.87 30.17 -4.75
CA VAL A 69 1.79 29.08 -4.42
C VAL A 69 1.80 28.08 -5.58
N VAL A 70 3.00 27.77 -6.07
CA VAL A 70 3.23 26.72 -7.06
C VAL A 70 4.24 25.73 -6.52
N THR A 71 4.12 24.47 -6.93
CA THR A 71 5.09 23.43 -6.55
C THR A 71 5.61 22.70 -7.76
N TYR A 72 6.85 22.24 -7.66
CA TYR A 72 7.48 21.37 -8.64
C TYR A 72 8.58 20.57 -7.95
N LYS A 73 8.59 19.25 -8.18
CA LYS A 73 9.43 18.30 -7.44
C LYS A 73 9.19 18.44 -5.91
N ASP A 74 10.26 18.59 -5.15
CA ASP A 74 10.30 18.72 -3.69
C ASP A 74 10.35 20.20 -3.21
N ARG A 75 10.07 21.15 -4.11
CA ARG A 75 10.13 22.59 -3.83
C ARG A 75 8.80 23.29 -4.05
N TYR A 76 8.63 24.39 -3.31
CA TYR A 76 7.56 25.36 -3.53
C TYR A 76 8.14 26.70 -3.96
N TRP A 77 7.31 27.48 -4.65
CA TRP A 77 7.50 28.89 -4.88
C TRP A 77 6.23 29.61 -4.45
N ARG A 78 6.37 30.70 -3.72
CA ARG A 78 5.24 31.53 -3.31
C ARG A 78 5.51 33.01 -3.57
N ARG A 79 4.47 33.76 -3.87
CA ARG A 79 4.51 35.22 -3.97
C ARG A 79 3.23 35.85 -3.45
N LYS A 80 3.27 37.15 -3.19
CA LYS A 80 2.06 37.96 -3.06
C LYS A 80 1.63 38.42 -4.44
N LEU A 81 0.33 38.40 -4.73
CA LEU A 81 -0.20 38.80 -6.05
C LEU A 81 0.07 40.28 -6.40
N SER A 82 0.33 41.12 -5.40
CA SER A 82 0.72 42.53 -5.58
C SER A 82 2.17 42.72 -6.05
N THR A 83 2.98 41.66 -6.07
CA THR A 83 4.41 41.71 -6.38
C THR A 83 4.79 40.62 -7.38
N ASN A 84 5.90 40.83 -8.09
CA ASN A 84 6.52 39.80 -8.93
C ASN A 84 7.66 39.08 -8.20
N ASP A 85 7.81 39.31 -6.89
CA ASP A 85 8.85 38.75 -6.05
C ASP A 85 8.42 37.37 -5.54
N TRP A 86 9.12 36.34 -6.00
CA TRP A 86 8.92 34.96 -5.60
C TRP A 86 9.90 34.55 -4.52
N GLN A 87 9.44 33.74 -3.60
CA GLN A 87 10.27 33.06 -2.60
C GLN A 87 10.20 31.56 -2.84
N THR A 88 11.34 30.89 -2.81
CA THR A 88 11.43 29.42 -2.94
C THR A 88 11.87 28.77 -1.62
N GLY A 89 11.52 27.50 -1.44
CA GLY A 89 12.00 26.65 -0.35
C GLY A 89 11.67 25.18 -0.60
N PHE A 90 12.11 24.28 0.28
CA PHE A 90 11.69 22.87 0.21
C PHE A 90 10.30 22.70 0.80
N LEU A 91 9.55 21.70 0.32
CA LEU A 91 8.22 21.38 0.86
C LEU A 91 8.26 21.04 2.36
N LYS A 92 9.35 20.45 2.85
CA LYS A 92 9.57 20.24 4.29
C LYS A 92 9.53 21.55 5.08
N ASP A 93 10.16 22.61 4.55
CA ASP A 93 10.29 23.90 5.23
C ASP A 93 8.95 24.64 5.29
N TYR A 94 8.07 24.39 4.32
CA TYR A 94 6.70 24.89 4.32
C TYR A 94 5.89 24.39 5.53
N LEU A 95 6.21 23.18 6.01
CA LEU A 95 5.45 22.44 7.03
C LEU A 95 6.21 22.30 8.36
N VAL A 96 7.42 22.86 8.49
CA VAL A 96 8.33 22.64 9.64
C VAL A 96 7.69 22.92 11.00
N ASP A 97 6.91 24.00 11.13
CA ASP A 97 6.28 24.39 12.40
C ASP A 97 4.84 23.89 12.54
N GLN A 98 4.43 22.97 11.67
CA GLN A 98 3.06 22.49 11.58
C GLN A 98 2.97 21.06 12.07
N THR A 99 1.89 20.72 12.76
CA THR A 99 1.64 19.36 13.24
C THR A 99 0.31 18.85 12.70
N ALA A 100 0.20 17.54 12.53
CA ALA A 100 -1.06 16.88 12.17
C ALA A 100 -1.67 16.18 13.38
N ASP A 101 -2.99 16.00 13.32
CA ASP A 101 -3.74 15.19 14.27
C ASP A 101 -3.39 13.70 14.16
N LYS A 102 -3.08 13.24 12.94
CA LYS A 102 -2.72 11.86 12.61
C LYS A 102 -1.63 11.83 11.53
N GLY A 103 -0.64 10.97 11.73
CA GLY A 103 0.43 10.73 10.75
C GLY A 103 1.46 11.86 10.67
N GLN A 104 2.38 11.73 9.70
CA GLN A 104 3.38 12.75 9.39
C GLN A 104 2.91 13.58 8.19
N LEU A 105 3.11 14.90 8.27
CA LEU A 105 2.76 15.80 7.19
C LEU A 105 3.52 15.46 5.89
N PRO A 106 2.90 15.64 4.72
CA PRO A 106 3.51 15.26 3.46
C PRO A 106 4.57 16.29 3.04
N ILE A 107 5.84 15.98 3.32
CA ILE A 107 6.98 16.87 3.04
C ILE A 107 7.73 16.55 1.74
N ALA A 108 7.36 15.48 1.04
CA ALA A 108 8.08 14.98 -0.15
C ALA A 108 7.50 15.52 -1.47
N TYR A 109 6.18 15.43 -1.64
CA TYR A 109 5.46 15.87 -2.82
C TYR A 109 3.98 16.08 -2.51
N TRP A 110 3.29 16.88 -3.33
CA TRP A 110 1.83 17.06 -3.28
C TRP A 110 1.19 16.72 -4.63
N ASP A 111 0.07 16.00 -4.62
CA ASP A 111 -0.70 15.72 -5.84
C ASP A 111 -1.67 16.87 -6.15
N ILE A 112 -2.31 17.41 -5.12
CA ILE A 112 -3.20 18.58 -5.22
C ILE A 112 -2.86 19.51 -4.07
N HIS A 113 -2.78 20.80 -4.37
CA HIS A 113 -2.73 21.88 -3.41
C HIS A 113 -3.80 22.89 -3.78
N THR A 114 -4.68 23.22 -2.85
CA THR A 114 -5.75 24.19 -3.07
C THR A 114 -6.13 24.86 -1.77
N PHE A 115 -6.76 26.02 -1.89
CA PHE A 115 -7.36 26.72 -0.76
C PHE A 115 -8.87 26.79 -0.98
N SER A 116 -9.62 26.56 0.08
CA SER A 116 -11.06 26.74 0.08
C SER A 116 -11.42 28.23 0.12
N PRO A 117 -12.62 28.63 -0.31
CA PRO A 117 -13.11 29.99 -0.14
C PRO A 117 -13.16 30.48 1.32
N SER A 118 -13.22 29.55 2.28
CA SER A 118 -13.19 29.86 3.71
C SER A 118 -11.78 30.04 4.27
N GLY A 119 -10.74 29.92 3.43
CA GLY A 119 -9.34 29.99 3.83
C GLY A 119 -8.75 28.73 4.43
N ALA A 120 -9.44 27.58 4.30
CA ALA A 120 -8.84 26.31 4.65
C ALA A 120 -7.87 25.87 3.55
N GLU A 121 -6.65 25.50 3.92
CA GLU A 121 -5.68 24.92 3.00
C GLU A 121 -5.88 23.41 2.91
N VAL A 122 -5.87 22.87 1.70
CA VAL A 122 -6.08 21.44 1.43
C VAL A 122 -4.92 20.91 0.60
N LEU A 123 -4.28 19.86 1.10
CA LEU A 123 -3.25 19.09 0.40
C LEU A 123 -3.77 17.66 0.18
N VAL A 124 -3.61 17.13 -1.02
CA VAL A 124 -3.91 15.72 -1.33
C VAL A 124 -2.61 15.03 -1.71
N VAL A 125 -2.32 13.91 -1.06
CA VAL A 125 -1.16 13.07 -1.33
C VAL A 125 -1.58 11.62 -1.30
N GLY A 126 -1.49 10.95 -2.45
CA GLY A 126 -2.00 9.59 -2.61
C GLY A 126 -3.48 9.49 -2.26
N ALA A 127 -3.80 8.72 -1.22
CA ALA A 127 -5.17 8.49 -0.74
C ALA A 127 -5.57 9.37 0.46
N THR A 128 -4.68 10.25 0.91
CA THR A 128 -4.88 11.06 2.11
C THR A 128 -5.09 12.52 1.76
N VAL A 129 -6.15 13.10 2.34
CA VAL A 129 -6.48 14.52 2.27
C VAL A 129 -6.10 15.15 3.60
N TRP A 130 -5.21 16.13 3.54
CA TRP A 130 -4.78 16.95 4.66
C TRP A 130 -5.48 18.28 4.58
N THR A 131 -6.13 18.71 5.65
CA THR A 131 -6.84 19.99 5.69
C THR A 131 -6.39 20.81 6.88
N LYS A 132 -6.04 22.07 6.63
CA LYS A 132 -5.71 23.06 7.64
C LYS A 132 -6.75 24.15 7.65
N THR A 133 -7.57 24.18 8.69
CA THR A 133 -8.57 25.23 8.88
C THR A 133 -7.96 26.41 9.64
N THR A 134 -8.25 27.63 9.22
CA THR A 134 -7.86 28.84 9.93
C THR A 134 -8.37 28.81 11.37
N GLY A 135 -7.45 28.94 12.34
CA GLY A 135 -7.77 28.90 13.77
C GLY A 135 -7.61 27.53 14.45
N GLU A 136 -7.44 26.44 13.70
CA GLU A 136 -7.11 25.13 14.28
C GLU A 136 -5.59 24.98 14.43
N PRO A 137 -5.08 24.43 15.55
CA PRO A 137 -3.64 24.32 15.77
C PRO A 137 -2.97 23.25 14.89
N GLN A 138 -3.71 22.21 14.48
CA GLN A 138 -3.18 21.05 13.76
C GLN A 138 -3.86 20.84 12.42
N TRP A 139 -3.17 20.18 11.49
CA TRP A 139 -3.75 19.64 10.26
C TRP A 139 -4.61 18.43 10.58
N LYS A 140 -5.70 18.27 9.84
CA LYS A 140 -6.55 17.08 9.90
C LYS A 140 -6.26 16.16 8.73
N ALA A 141 -5.89 14.91 9.00
CA ALA A 141 -5.72 13.88 7.99
C ALA A 141 -7.00 13.02 7.88
N LYS A 142 -7.52 12.90 6.66
CA LYS A 142 -8.64 12.03 6.32
C LYS A 142 -8.30 11.18 5.10
N SER A 143 -8.89 9.99 5.01
CA SER A 143 -8.90 9.26 3.74
C SER A 143 -9.76 10.01 2.71
N ILE A 144 -9.51 9.80 1.42
CA ILE A 144 -10.29 10.48 0.37
C ILE A 144 -11.80 10.15 0.48
N ALA A 145 -12.13 8.90 0.83
CA ALA A 145 -13.50 8.46 1.07
C ALA A 145 -14.15 9.17 2.27
N GLU A 146 -13.42 9.34 3.38
CA GLU A 146 -13.91 10.09 4.55
C GLU A 146 -14.05 11.58 4.28
N TYR A 147 -13.17 12.16 3.45
CA TYR A 147 -13.20 13.58 3.13
C TYR A 147 -14.44 13.94 2.31
N PHE A 148 -14.75 13.14 1.29
CA PHE A 148 -15.91 13.36 0.43
C PHE A 148 -17.23 12.79 1.00
N GLY A 149 -17.14 11.84 1.93
CA GLY A 149 -18.30 11.16 2.50
C GLY A 149 -18.89 10.08 1.59
N PRO A 150 -19.98 9.42 2.02
CA PRO A 150 -20.61 8.32 1.30
C PRO A 150 -21.30 8.73 -0.01
N ASP A 151 -21.54 10.02 -0.22
CA ASP A 151 -22.25 10.57 -1.38
C ASP A 151 -21.30 11.11 -2.47
N LEU A 152 -20.06 10.62 -2.55
CA LEU A 152 -19.15 11.01 -3.63
C LEU A 152 -19.74 10.52 -4.97
N PRO A 153 -20.24 11.41 -5.86
CA PRO A 153 -20.97 11.01 -7.06
C PRO A 153 -20.04 10.52 -8.19
N LEU A 154 -18.83 10.09 -7.85
CA LEU A 154 -17.90 9.52 -8.80
C LEU A 154 -18.24 8.07 -9.10
N ASP A 155 -18.75 7.29 -8.15
CA ASP A 155 -18.95 5.86 -8.38
C ASP A 155 -20.02 5.61 -9.45
N GLN A 156 -21.16 6.30 -9.39
CA GLN A 156 -22.23 6.17 -10.40
C GLN A 156 -21.77 6.65 -11.79
N HIS A 157 -21.10 7.79 -11.88
CA HIS A 157 -20.64 8.33 -13.17
C HIS A 157 -19.44 7.56 -13.74
N VAL A 158 -18.57 7.01 -12.89
CA VAL A 158 -17.46 6.13 -13.31
C VAL A 158 -18.04 4.80 -13.80
N GLU A 159 -18.98 4.21 -13.08
CA GLU A 159 -19.65 2.97 -13.50
C GLU A 159 -20.46 3.15 -14.78
N GLU A 160 -21.21 4.24 -14.93
CA GLU A 160 -21.94 4.57 -16.16
C GLU A 160 -20.99 4.79 -17.33
N LYS A 161 -19.91 5.54 -17.13
CA LYS A 161 -18.89 5.74 -18.16
C LYS A 161 -18.22 4.42 -18.56
N GLN A 162 -17.86 3.58 -17.59
CA GLN A 162 -17.32 2.24 -17.84
C GLN A 162 -18.32 1.37 -18.61
N LYS A 163 -19.61 1.43 -18.28
CA LYS A 163 -20.67 0.72 -19.02
C LYS A 163 -20.76 1.20 -20.45
N ILE A 164 -20.85 2.50 -20.69
CA ILE A 164 -20.91 3.09 -22.04
C ILE A 164 -19.68 2.69 -22.86
N ASP A 165 -18.48 2.84 -22.29
CA ASP A 165 -17.23 2.44 -22.96
C ASP A 165 -17.24 0.93 -23.27
N SER A 166 -17.74 0.10 -22.36
CA SER A 166 -17.87 -1.35 -22.57
C SER A 166 -18.86 -1.71 -23.68
N GLU A 167 -20.00 -1.01 -23.77
CA GLU A 167 -21.01 -1.23 -24.81
C GLU A 167 -20.51 -0.81 -26.20
N ILE A 168 -19.80 0.33 -26.28
CA ILE A 168 -19.14 0.79 -27.50
C ILE A 168 -18.12 -0.27 -27.97
N HIS A 169 -17.30 -0.78 -27.05
CA HIS A 169 -16.32 -1.82 -27.37
C HIS A 169 -16.98 -3.13 -27.81
N LYS A 170 -18.07 -3.55 -27.17
CA LYS A 170 -18.81 -4.75 -27.56
C LYS A 170 -19.35 -4.63 -28.98
N LYS A 171 -19.92 -3.47 -29.32
CA LYS A 171 -20.42 -3.20 -30.67
C LYS A 171 -19.30 -3.17 -31.72
N GLN A 172 -18.14 -2.60 -31.38
CA GLN A 172 -16.95 -2.64 -32.23
C GLN A 172 -16.44 -4.07 -32.43
N PHE A 173 -16.43 -4.88 -31.37
CA PHE A 173 -16.01 -6.28 -31.43
C PHE A 173 -16.95 -7.14 -32.29
N GLU A 174 -18.27 -6.95 -32.19
CA GLU A 174 -19.24 -7.62 -33.06
C GLU A 174 -19.00 -7.29 -34.54
N SER A 175 -18.77 -6.01 -34.86
CA SER A 175 -18.42 -5.61 -36.24
C SER A 175 -17.07 -6.20 -36.71
N LEU A 176 -16.07 -6.26 -35.82
CA LEU A 176 -14.79 -6.86 -36.14
C LEU A 176 -14.91 -8.37 -36.35
N LYS A 177 -15.75 -9.04 -35.56
CA LYS A 177 -16.07 -10.47 -35.67
C LYS A 177 -16.61 -10.81 -37.05
N GLU A 178 -17.60 -10.05 -37.51
CA GLU A 178 -18.17 -10.27 -38.84
C GLU A 178 -17.12 -10.15 -39.95
N LYS A 179 -16.25 -9.14 -39.87
CA LYS A 179 -15.16 -8.94 -40.84
C LYS A 179 -14.15 -10.07 -40.81
N VAL A 180 -13.71 -10.50 -39.63
CA VAL A 180 -12.75 -11.59 -39.47
C VAL A 180 -13.35 -12.91 -39.96
N MET A 181 -14.62 -13.20 -39.63
CA MET A 181 -15.31 -14.40 -40.11
C MET A 181 -15.48 -14.40 -41.63
N ALA A 182 -15.81 -13.25 -42.22
CA ALA A 182 -15.90 -13.10 -43.68
C ALA A 182 -14.55 -13.39 -44.35
N GLU A 183 -13.45 -12.91 -43.78
CA GLU A 183 -12.11 -13.15 -44.32
C GLU A 183 -11.64 -14.60 -44.11
N MET A 184 -11.99 -15.20 -42.97
CA MET A 184 -11.72 -16.60 -42.68
C MET A 184 -12.40 -17.54 -43.68
N LEU A 185 -13.65 -17.26 -44.05
CA LEU A 185 -14.40 -18.02 -45.07
C LEU A 185 -13.86 -17.85 -46.50
N LYS A 186 -13.12 -16.76 -46.78
CA LYS A 186 -12.40 -16.60 -48.06
C LYS A 186 -11.12 -17.43 -48.10
N PHE A 187 -10.42 -17.56 -46.97
CA PHE A 187 -9.14 -18.25 -46.90
C PHE A 187 -9.28 -19.77 -46.73
N PHE A 188 -10.22 -20.21 -45.90
CA PHE A 188 -10.46 -21.63 -45.62
C PHE A 188 -11.69 -22.15 -46.37
N ARG A 189 -11.61 -23.38 -46.88
CA ARG A 189 -12.75 -24.02 -47.55
C ARG A 189 -13.86 -24.33 -46.53
N PRO A 190 -15.15 -24.20 -46.91
CA PRO A 190 -16.28 -24.48 -46.02
C PRO A 190 -16.25 -25.89 -45.40
N GLU A 191 -15.74 -26.89 -46.13
CA GLU A 191 -15.58 -28.26 -45.62
C GLU A 191 -14.69 -28.36 -44.38
N LEU A 192 -13.63 -27.53 -44.31
CA LEU A 192 -12.73 -27.51 -43.16
C LEU A 192 -13.36 -26.78 -41.98
N VAL A 193 -14.05 -25.66 -42.23
CA VAL A 193 -14.72 -24.88 -41.17
C VAL A 193 -15.81 -25.71 -40.50
N ASN A 194 -16.54 -26.51 -41.27
CA ASN A 194 -17.58 -27.42 -40.77
C ASN A 194 -17.05 -28.63 -39.99
N ARG A 195 -15.73 -28.79 -39.82
CA ARG A 195 -15.11 -29.82 -38.95
C ARG A 195 -14.89 -29.36 -37.51
N PHE A 196 -15.08 -28.06 -37.23
CA PHE A 196 -14.95 -27.50 -35.90
C PHE A 196 -16.33 -27.31 -35.29
N ASP A 197 -16.50 -27.77 -34.04
CA ASP A 197 -17.78 -27.65 -33.32
C ASP A 197 -18.12 -26.18 -33.04
N GLU A 198 -17.13 -25.39 -32.61
CA GLU A 198 -17.29 -23.97 -32.31
C GLU A 198 -16.05 -23.15 -32.70
N THR A 199 -16.27 -21.91 -33.14
CA THR A 199 -15.20 -20.93 -33.38
C THR A 199 -15.20 -19.88 -32.27
N ILE A 200 -14.14 -19.87 -31.46
CA ILE A 200 -13.97 -18.92 -30.35
C ILE A 200 -13.11 -17.75 -30.84
N MET A 201 -13.60 -16.52 -30.66
CA MET A 201 -12.85 -15.32 -30.98
C MET A 201 -12.46 -14.58 -29.69
N PHE A 202 -11.18 -14.28 -29.54
CA PHE A 202 -10.66 -13.59 -28.36
C PHE A 202 -10.79 -12.08 -28.52
N GLU A 203 -11.27 -11.42 -27.47
CA GLU A 203 -11.25 -9.97 -27.37
C GLU A 203 -9.82 -9.45 -27.15
N PRO A 204 -9.47 -8.27 -27.70
CA PRO A 204 -8.19 -7.64 -27.41
C PRO A 204 -8.06 -7.32 -25.92
N LEU A 205 -6.84 -7.45 -25.38
CA LEU A 205 -6.56 -7.18 -23.98
C LEU A 205 -6.67 -5.68 -23.68
N ARG A 206 -7.43 -5.34 -22.63
CA ARG A 206 -7.55 -3.98 -22.09
C ARG A 206 -6.58 -3.78 -20.92
N PHE A 207 -6.30 -2.52 -20.58
CA PHE A 207 -5.44 -2.19 -19.44
C PHE A 207 -5.92 -2.82 -18.13
N GLU A 208 -7.23 -2.85 -17.87
CA GLU A 208 -7.79 -3.53 -16.69
C GLU A 208 -7.51 -5.03 -16.69
N HIS A 209 -7.62 -5.67 -17.86
CA HIS A 209 -7.28 -7.09 -18.02
C HIS A 209 -5.79 -7.30 -17.77
N MET A 210 -4.93 -6.39 -18.25
CA MET A 210 -3.49 -6.42 -18.04
C MET A 210 -3.11 -6.32 -16.57
N THR A 211 -3.71 -5.38 -15.82
CA THR A 211 -3.50 -5.24 -14.37
C THR A 211 -3.88 -6.53 -13.64
N ARG A 212 -4.99 -7.17 -14.04
CA ARG A 212 -5.41 -8.44 -13.44
C ARG A 212 -4.47 -9.59 -13.80
N ILE A 213 -3.98 -9.65 -15.04
CA ILE A 213 -2.97 -10.64 -15.46
C ILE A 213 -1.65 -10.43 -14.71
N ALA A 214 -1.22 -9.17 -14.52
CA ALA A 214 -0.04 -8.83 -13.74
C ALA A 214 -0.17 -9.34 -12.29
N LYS A 215 -1.31 -9.10 -11.63
CA LYS A 215 -1.59 -9.64 -10.29
C LYS A 215 -1.49 -11.17 -10.25
N ILE A 216 -1.98 -11.88 -11.26
CA ILE A 216 -1.87 -13.34 -11.34
C ILE A 216 -0.42 -13.78 -11.44
N GLN A 217 0.40 -13.10 -12.25
CA GLN A 217 1.83 -13.44 -12.38
C GLN A 217 2.63 -13.10 -11.13
N LEU A 218 2.31 -11.99 -10.46
CA LEU A 218 2.93 -11.60 -9.19
C LEU A 218 2.67 -12.61 -8.07
N LYS A 219 1.54 -13.34 -8.09
CA LYS A 219 1.33 -14.48 -7.19
C LYS A 219 2.36 -15.60 -7.39
N GLY A 220 2.88 -15.77 -8.61
CA GLY A 220 3.99 -16.69 -8.88
C GLY A 220 5.29 -16.25 -8.24
N VAL A 221 5.56 -14.93 -8.25
CA VAL A 221 6.71 -14.33 -7.55
C VAL A 221 6.54 -14.50 -6.04
N GLN A 222 5.36 -14.19 -5.51
CA GLN A 222 5.03 -14.38 -4.10
C GLN A 222 5.32 -15.80 -3.63
N LYS A 223 4.81 -16.80 -4.36
CA LYS A 223 5.07 -18.21 -4.04
C LYS A 223 6.57 -18.56 -4.05
N SER A 224 7.31 -18.02 -5.03
CA SER A 224 8.76 -18.27 -5.13
C SER A 224 9.54 -17.65 -3.98
N MET A 225 9.08 -16.51 -3.45
CA MET A 225 9.67 -15.88 -2.26
C MET A 225 9.28 -16.60 -0.97
N GLU A 226 8.04 -17.08 -0.87
CA GLU A 226 7.57 -17.89 0.26
C GLU A 226 8.40 -19.19 0.39
N ASP A 227 8.76 -19.82 -0.74
CA ASP A 227 9.66 -20.99 -0.76
C ASP A 227 11.09 -20.67 -0.25
N GLN A 228 11.45 -19.38 -0.14
CA GLN A 228 12.72 -18.89 0.42
C GLN A 228 12.56 -18.29 1.82
N ASP A 229 11.44 -18.57 2.50
CA ASP A 229 11.07 -18.00 3.81
C ASP A 229 10.99 -16.47 3.82
N MET A 230 10.62 -15.85 2.69
CA MET A 230 10.47 -14.39 2.55
C MET A 230 9.03 -13.99 2.19
N GLY A 231 8.59 -12.85 2.71
CA GLY A 231 7.31 -12.24 2.35
C GLY A 231 7.40 -11.39 1.09
N PHE A 232 6.31 -11.32 0.32
CA PHE A 232 6.20 -10.44 -0.85
C PHE A 232 4.86 -9.71 -0.84
N ALA A 233 4.94 -8.39 -0.93
CA ALA A 233 3.79 -7.50 -1.03
C ALA A 233 3.96 -6.54 -2.23
N TYR A 234 2.85 -5.96 -2.68
CA TYR A 234 2.87 -4.98 -3.75
C TYR A 234 1.75 -3.95 -3.58
N THR A 235 2.00 -2.72 -3.99
CA THR A 235 0.98 -1.66 -4.02
C THR A 235 0.20 -1.66 -5.34
N GLU A 236 -1.00 -1.06 -5.33
CA GLU A 236 -1.79 -0.92 -6.56
C GLU A 236 -1.08 -0.02 -7.60
N ALA A 237 -0.28 0.95 -7.15
CA ALA A 237 0.51 1.81 -8.02
C ALA A 237 1.60 1.00 -8.75
N GLY A 238 2.34 0.15 -8.03
CA GLY A 238 3.35 -0.73 -8.61
C GLY A 238 2.76 -1.67 -9.66
N VAL A 239 1.61 -2.29 -9.38
CA VAL A 239 0.96 -3.20 -10.35
C VAL A 239 0.52 -2.48 -11.62
N LYS A 240 -0.06 -1.27 -11.49
CA LYS A 240 -0.49 -0.48 -12.66
C LYS A 240 0.69 -0.11 -13.54
N GLU A 241 1.83 0.23 -12.95
CA GLU A 241 3.02 0.57 -13.72
C GLU A 241 3.63 -0.65 -14.40
N ILE A 242 3.72 -1.80 -13.70
CA ILE A 242 4.14 -3.07 -14.30
C ILE A 242 3.26 -3.44 -15.51
N ALA A 243 1.95 -3.26 -15.37
CA ALA A 243 1.00 -3.51 -16.45
C ALA A 243 1.19 -2.55 -17.63
N ARG A 244 1.57 -1.30 -17.38
CA ARG A 244 1.87 -0.28 -18.40
C ARG A 244 3.15 -0.61 -19.17
N GLU A 245 4.25 -0.90 -18.47
CA GLU A 245 5.52 -1.29 -19.11
C GLU A 245 5.42 -2.63 -19.84
N GLY A 246 4.63 -3.57 -19.32
CA GLY A 246 4.44 -4.89 -19.90
C GLY A 246 3.36 -4.97 -20.99
N PHE A 247 2.70 -3.87 -21.34
CA PHE A 247 1.66 -3.83 -22.37
C PHE A 247 2.26 -3.52 -23.74
N ASP A 248 2.10 -4.47 -24.66
CA ASP A 248 2.43 -4.27 -26.06
C ASP A 248 1.16 -4.42 -26.92
N PRO A 249 0.78 -3.41 -27.73
CA PRO A 249 -0.40 -3.47 -28.59
C PRO A 249 -0.38 -4.60 -29.63
N VAL A 250 0.80 -5.04 -30.05
CA VAL A 250 1.00 -6.07 -31.08
C VAL A 250 1.15 -7.45 -30.45
N PHE A 251 1.91 -7.55 -29.35
CA PHE A 251 2.23 -8.83 -28.71
C PHE A 251 1.38 -9.16 -27.48
N GLY A 252 0.49 -8.25 -27.06
CA GLY A 252 -0.40 -8.41 -25.90
C GLY A 252 0.36 -8.53 -24.58
N ALA A 253 -0.11 -9.40 -23.68
CA ALA A 253 0.52 -9.65 -22.37
C ALA A 253 1.81 -10.49 -22.42
N ARG A 254 2.28 -10.89 -23.60
CA ARG A 254 3.48 -11.76 -23.71
C ARG A 254 4.75 -11.11 -23.13
N PRO A 255 5.00 -9.79 -23.31
CA PRO A 255 6.14 -9.12 -22.70
C PRO A 255 6.00 -8.94 -21.18
N LEU A 256 4.79 -9.02 -20.62
CA LEU A 256 4.51 -8.76 -19.21
C LEU A 256 5.35 -9.63 -18.27
N ARG A 257 5.55 -10.92 -18.61
CA ARG A 257 6.40 -11.80 -17.82
C ARG A 257 7.85 -11.32 -17.76
N ARG A 258 8.38 -10.84 -18.89
CA ARG A 258 9.74 -10.28 -18.96
C ARG A 258 9.83 -8.97 -18.20
N ALA A 259 8.79 -8.13 -18.28
CA ALA A 259 8.70 -6.90 -17.51
C ALA A 259 8.74 -7.20 -16.01
N ILE A 260 7.91 -8.12 -15.51
CA ILE A 260 7.93 -8.55 -14.10
C ILE A 260 9.32 -9.08 -13.71
N GLN A 261 9.93 -9.93 -14.53
CA GLN A 261 11.26 -10.45 -14.24
C GLN A 261 12.31 -9.33 -14.14
N LYS A 262 12.33 -8.41 -15.11
CA LYS A 262 13.31 -7.32 -15.16
C LYS A 262 13.09 -6.29 -14.04
N ILE A 263 11.83 -5.93 -13.78
CA ILE A 263 11.44 -4.83 -12.90
C ILE A 263 11.33 -5.30 -11.47
N VAL A 264 10.90 -6.54 -11.21
CA VAL A 264 10.58 -7.05 -9.87
C VAL A 264 11.57 -8.13 -9.45
N GLU A 265 11.65 -9.25 -10.17
CA GLU A 265 12.45 -10.40 -9.74
C GLU A 265 13.96 -10.08 -9.68
N ASN A 266 14.47 -9.36 -10.70
CA ASN A 266 15.88 -9.02 -10.78
C ASN A 266 16.33 -8.09 -9.63
N PRO A 267 15.65 -6.96 -9.35
CA PRO A 267 16.01 -6.12 -8.20
C PRO A 267 15.91 -6.84 -6.86
N ILE A 268 14.87 -7.67 -6.66
CA ILE A 268 14.74 -8.48 -5.44
C ILE A 268 15.92 -9.43 -5.30
N SER A 269 16.31 -10.11 -6.38
CA SER A 269 17.48 -10.99 -6.40
C SER A 269 18.76 -10.25 -6.03
N SER A 270 18.96 -9.03 -6.56
CA SER A 270 20.10 -8.19 -6.19
C SER A 270 20.10 -7.81 -4.71
N LEU A 271 18.93 -7.45 -4.15
CA LEU A 271 18.78 -7.12 -2.72
C LEU A 271 19.13 -8.31 -1.82
N ILE A 272 18.76 -9.53 -2.23
CA ILE A 272 19.11 -10.77 -1.52
C ILE A 272 20.62 -11.02 -1.59
N ILE A 273 21.25 -10.87 -2.77
CA ILE A 273 22.70 -11.05 -2.95
C ILE A 273 23.49 -10.03 -2.12
N GLU A 274 23.01 -8.79 -2.06
CA GLU A 274 23.60 -7.71 -1.24
C GLU A 274 23.32 -7.87 0.27
N LYS A 275 22.58 -8.91 0.70
CA LYS A 275 22.14 -9.17 2.08
C LYS A 275 21.29 -8.05 2.69
N LYS A 276 20.66 -7.23 1.85
CA LYS A 276 19.71 -6.17 2.28
C LYS A 276 18.32 -6.75 2.60
N ALA A 277 17.97 -7.89 2.02
CA ALA A 277 16.78 -8.66 2.35
C ALA A 277 17.19 -10.10 2.70
N ASN A 278 16.70 -10.61 3.83
CA ASN A 278 17.02 -11.94 4.35
C ASN A 278 15.75 -12.76 4.61
N ALA A 279 15.94 -14.06 4.89
CA ALA A 279 14.84 -14.92 5.34
C ALA A 279 14.14 -14.31 6.57
N GLY A 280 12.81 -14.32 6.54
CA GLY A 280 11.94 -13.66 7.52
C GLY A 280 11.58 -12.21 7.16
N ASP A 281 12.24 -11.57 6.18
CA ASP A 281 11.87 -10.22 5.74
C ASP A 281 10.71 -10.26 4.71
N GLU A 282 9.90 -9.21 4.69
CA GLU A 282 8.88 -8.97 3.67
C GLU A 282 9.33 -7.84 2.73
N VAL A 283 9.34 -8.10 1.42
CA VAL A 283 9.67 -7.09 0.41
C VAL A 283 8.39 -6.59 -0.23
N GLU A 284 8.12 -5.29 -0.07
CA GLU A 284 7.00 -4.60 -0.71
C GLU A 284 7.48 -3.80 -1.92
N VAL A 285 6.82 -4.02 -3.06
CA VAL A 285 7.09 -3.28 -4.31
C VAL A 285 6.10 -2.14 -4.48
N ASP A 286 6.62 -0.92 -4.64
CA ASP A 286 5.85 0.30 -4.88
C ASP A 286 6.39 1.10 -6.07
N PHE A 287 5.64 2.10 -6.50
CA PHE A 287 6.02 3.03 -7.56
C PHE A 287 5.77 4.48 -7.10
N ASP A 288 6.84 5.27 -7.02
CA ASP A 288 6.80 6.66 -6.51
C ASP A 288 6.37 7.70 -7.55
N GLY A 289 6.03 7.25 -8.78
CA GLY A 289 5.71 8.10 -9.92
C GLY A 289 6.84 8.27 -10.91
N GLN A 290 8.09 7.91 -10.55
CA GLN A 290 9.26 7.96 -11.44
C GLN A 290 9.97 6.60 -11.52
N GLN A 291 10.11 5.90 -10.40
CA GLN A 291 10.86 4.65 -10.30
C GLN A 291 10.20 3.65 -9.33
N PHE A 292 10.59 2.39 -9.47
CA PHE A 292 10.17 1.33 -8.56
C PHE A 292 10.97 1.39 -7.26
N VAL A 293 10.24 1.35 -6.14
CA VAL A 293 10.79 1.38 -4.79
C VAL A 293 10.54 0.02 -4.11
N PHE A 294 11.57 -0.49 -3.43
CA PHE A 294 11.52 -1.78 -2.73
C PHE A 294 11.69 -1.56 -1.23
N ASN A 295 10.59 -1.68 -0.49
CA ASN A 295 10.56 -1.50 0.96
C ASN A 295 10.74 -2.86 1.63
N VAL A 296 11.87 -3.05 2.34
CA VAL A 296 12.12 -4.27 3.11
C VAL A 296 11.63 -4.05 4.54
N ARG A 297 10.58 -4.77 4.92
CA ARG A 297 10.04 -4.80 6.28
C ARG A 297 10.62 -6.01 6.98
N LYS A 298 11.35 -5.79 8.08
CA LYS A 298 11.82 -6.88 8.92
C LYS A 298 10.63 -7.49 9.65
N ALA A 299 10.15 -8.65 9.21
CA ALA A 299 9.12 -9.35 9.94
C ALA A 299 9.81 -10.21 11.02
N THR A 300 9.34 -10.07 12.25
CA THR A 300 9.73 -11.01 13.30
C THR A 300 8.91 -12.26 13.08
N LEU A 301 9.56 -13.38 12.77
CA LEU A 301 8.89 -14.69 12.69
C LEU A 301 8.22 -14.96 14.05
N LEU A 302 6.91 -14.80 14.11
CA LEU A 302 6.11 -15.41 15.16
C LEU A 302 6.14 -16.90 14.83
N GLU A 303 6.84 -17.69 15.64
CA GLU A 303 6.74 -19.14 15.59
C GLU A 303 5.26 -19.50 15.48
N LYS A 304 4.86 -20.14 14.39
CA LYS A 304 3.54 -20.74 14.27
C LYS A 304 3.42 -21.68 15.47
N LYS A 305 2.68 -21.27 16.51
CA LYS A 305 2.10 -22.23 17.43
C LYS A 305 1.19 -23.10 16.58
N GLU A 306 1.66 -24.30 16.25
CA GLU A 306 0.79 -25.38 15.79
C GLU A 306 -0.21 -25.66 16.91
N GLN A 307 -1.31 -24.91 16.97
CA GLN A 307 -2.49 -25.31 17.72
C GLN A 307 -3.41 -26.05 16.75
N LYS A 308 -2.99 -27.27 16.40
CA LYS A 308 -3.93 -28.35 16.10
C LYS A 308 -3.88 -29.34 17.26
N GLN A 309 -4.29 -28.89 18.45
CA GLN A 309 -4.60 -29.81 19.54
C GLN A 309 -5.95 -30.45 19.23
N GLY A 310 -5.94 -31.63 18.60
CA GLY A 310 -7.12 -32.48 18.53
C GLY A 310 -7.55 -32.85 19.94
N LYS A 311 -8.77 -32.48 20.34
CA LYS A 311 -9.34 -32.85 21.64
C LYS A 311 -9.52 -34.37 21.70
N ARG A 312 -9.16 -34.97 22.83
CA ARG A 312 -9.32 -36.41 23.09
C ARG A 312 -10.68 -36.65 23.72
N PHE A 313 -11.40 -37.64 23.19
CA PHE A 313 -12.73 -38.03 23.66
C PHE A 313 -12.73 -39.50 24.10
N LEU A 314 -13.50 -39.78 25.15
CA LEU A 314 -13.88 -41.12 25.57
C LEU A 314 -15.38 -41.32 25.28
N CYS A 315 -15.72 -42.44 24.64
CA CYS A 315 -17.12 -42.80 24.46
C CYS A 315 -17.67 -43.54 25.70
N ASP A 316 -18.76 -43.05 26.27
CA ASP A 316 -19.41 -43.66 27.45
C ASP A 316 -20.03 -45.05 27.15
N VAL A 317 -20.28 -45.35 25.87
CA VAL A 317 -20.99 -46.57 25.45
C VAL A 317 -20.04 -47.72 25.13
N CYS A 318 -18.91 -47.43 24.48
CA CYS A 318 -17.96 -48.46 24.02
C CYS A 318 -16.56 -48.32 24.63
N ALA A 319 -16.34 -47.34 25.50
CA ALA A 319 -15.04 -47.01 26.10
C ALA A 319 -13.91 -46.71 25.09
N ALA A 320 -14.24 -46.49 23.81
CA ALA A 320 -13.26 -46.16 22.79
C ALA A 320 -12.70 -44.75 23.03
N LYS A 321 -11.36 -44.64 22.99
CA LYS A 321 -10.61 -43.38 23.05
C LYS A 321 -10.28 -42.94 21.63
N PHE A 322 -10.67 -41.72 21.26
CA PHE A 322 -10.38 -41.19 19.93
C PHE A 322 -10.16 -39.67 19.96
N SER A 323 -9.35 -39.16 19.03
CA SER A 323 -9.11 -37.73 18.86
C SER A 323 -9.83 -37.24 17.61
N THR A 324 -10.55 -36.13 17.70
CA THR A 324 -11.20 -35.54 16.52
C THR A 324 -11.19 -34.01 16.56
N GLU A 325 -11.08 -33.39 15.39
CA GLU A 325 -11.20 -31.94 15.21
C GLU A 325 -12.69 -31.59 15.16
N ILE A 326 -13.27 -31.15 16.29
CA ILE A 326 -14.67 -30.71 16.34
C ILE A 326 -14.74 -29.24 15.90
N ILE A 327 -15.39 -28.99 14.76
CA ILE A 327 -15.79 -27.65 14.32
C ILE A 327 -16.87 -27.15 15.29
N ALA A 328 -16.80 -25.89 15.72
CA ALA A 328 -17.77 -25.31 16.65
C ALA A 328 -19.23 -25.59 16.20
N ASN A 329 -20.06 -26.09 17.11
CA ASN A 329 -21.47 -26.50 16.92
C ASN A 329 -21.73 -27.82 16.16
N SER A 330 -20.74 -28.69 15.97
CA SER A 330 -20.98 -30.04 15.43
C SER A 330 -21.27 -31.07 16.53
N THR A 331 -22.21 -31.99 16.28
CA THR A 331 -22.47 -33.14 17.17
C THR A 331 -21.38 -34.18 16.96
N GLY A 332 -20.50 -34.36 17.95
CA GLY A 332 -19.45 -35.38 17.89
C GLY A 332 -20.05 -36.80 17.93
N ILE A 333 -19.60 -37.66 17.02
CA ILE A 333 -20.04 -39.05 16.91
C ILE A 333 -18.83 -39.96 17.17
N CYS A 334 -19.01 -40.96 18.03
CA CYS A 334 -17.98 -41.98 18.25
C CYS A 334 -17.77 -42.83 16.99
N ALA A 335 -16.54 -42.89 16.48
CA ALA A 335 -16.19 -43.66 15.29
C ALA A 335 -16.37 -45.18 15.46
N SER A 336 -16.39 -45.69 16.69
CA SER A 336 -16.51 -47.14 16.96
C SER A 336 -17.95 -47.63 17.13
N CYS A 337 -18.89 -46.78 17.57
CA CYS A 337 -20.26 -47.22 17.89
C CYS A 337 -21.36 -46.27 17.42
N GLY A 338 -21.03 -45.13 16.82
CA GLY A 338 -22.01 -44.17 16.32
C GLY A 338 -22.74 -43.37 17.41
N SER A 339 -22.37 -43.53 18.69
CA SER A 339 -23.01 -42.80 19.79
C SER A 339 -22.59 -41.33 19.83
N THR A 340 -23.53 -40.45 20.17
CA THR A 340 -23.31 -39.02 20.43
C THR A 340 -22.92 -38.72 21.88
N LYS A 341 -22.87 -39.75 22.76
CA LYS A 341 -22.45 -39.63 24.15
C LYS A 341 -20.93 -39.81 24.25
N ILE A 342 -20.22 -38.70 24.14
CA ILE A 342 -18.76 -38.65 24.23
C ILE A 342 -18.36 -37.60 25.27
N GLN A 343 -17.38 -37.93 26.11
CA GLN A 343 -16.82 -37.03 27.11
C GLN A 343 -15.44 -36.56 26.67
N GLU A 344 -15.20 -35.26 26.71
CA GLU A 344 -13.87 -34.68 26.50
C GLU A 344 -12.98 -35.04 27.69
N GLN A 345 -11.85 -35.71 27.44
CA GLN A 345 -10.82 -35.90 28.47
C GLN A 345 -9.90 -34.69 28.44
N PHE A 346 -9.94 -33.89 29.51
CA PHE A 346 -8.91 -32.89 29.79
C PHE A 346 -7.72 -33.61 30.44
N ASP A 347 -6.55 -33.55 29.82
CA ASP A 347 -5.31 -34.02 30.44
C ASP A 347 -5.01 -33.13 31.66
N ILE A 348 -5.27 -33.65 32.88
CA ILE A 348 -4.75 -33.06 34.12
C ILE A 348 -3.32 -33.59 34.30
N ASP A 349 -2.40 -33.21 33.42
CA ASP A 349 -0.98 -33.50 33.57
C ASP A 349 -0.15 -32.28 33.14
N ALA A 350 -0.20 -31.25 33.99
CA ALA A 350 0.84 -30.23 34.12
C ALA A 350 0.65 -29.44 35.42
N MET A 351 0.68 -30.11 36.58
CA MET A 351 1.02 -29.41 37.83
C MET A 351 2.56 -29.35 37.92
N PRO A 352 3.17 -28.17 38.13
CA PRO A 352 4.60 -28.10 38.38
C PRO A 352 4.88 -28.78 39.72
N THR A 353 5.61 -29.88 39.69
CA THR A 353 6.19 -30.51 40.88
C THR A 353 7.18 -29.52 41.49
N GLN A 354 6.83 -28.98 42.66
CA GLN A 354 7.79 -28.27 43.51
C GLN A 354 8.87 -29.29 43.91
N LYS A 355 10.11 -29.03 43.50
CA LYS A 355 11.28 -29.73 44.05
C LYS A 355 11.45 -29.28 45.50
N GLU A 356 11.03 -30.12 46.45
CA GLU A 356 11.54 -30.08 47.81
C GLU A 356 13.00 -30.57 47.79
N GLU A 357 13.93 -29.69 48.16
CA GLU A 357 15.29 -30.07 48.52
C GLU A 357 15.25 -30.83 49.86
N GLN A 358 15.35 -32.16 49.79
CA GLN A 358 15.67 -32.98 50.96
C GLN A 358 17.20 -33.03 51.13
N LYS A 359 17.70 -32.36 52.16
CA LYS A 359 19.05 -32.57 52.72
C LYS A 359 19.16 -34.02 53.25
N PRO A 360 20.28 -34.72 53.04
CA PRO A 360 20.47 -36.04 53.62
C PRO A 360 20.67 -35.96 55.14
N VAL A 361 19.94 -36.79 55.85
CA VAL A 361 20.13 -37.09 57.28
C VAL A 361 21.37 -37.98 57.44
N PRO A 362 22.33 -37.65 58.33
CA PRO A 362 23.42 -38.56 58.68
C PRO A 362 22.95 -39.54 59.75
N THR A 363 23.13 -40.83 59.48
CA THR A 363 22.97 -41.91 60.47
C THR A 363 24.36 -42.38 60.88
N ASP A 364 24.77 -42.12 62.12
CA ASP A 364 25.50 -43.11 62.91
C ASP A 364 25.52 -42.75 64.41
N LEU A 365 25.24 -43.76 65.23
CA LEU A 365 25.04 -43.79 66.69
C LEU A 365 26.38 -43.96 67.46
N PRO A 366 26.42 -43.91 68.81
CA PRO A 366 27.39 -43.13 69.58
C PRO A 366 28.47 -43.97 70.29
N LYS A 367 29.53 -43.32 70.81
CA LYS A 367 30.26 -43.77 72.01
C LYS A 367 30.77 -42.62 72.90
N GLU A 368 30.29 -42.69 74.15
CA GLU A 368 30.94 -42.46 75.46
C GLU A 368 31.66 -41.12 75.81
N GLN A 369 31.26 -40.60 76.97
CA GLN A 369 31.92 -39.55 77.76
C GLN A 369 33.23 -40.09 78.41
N PRO A 370 34.12 -39.22 78.94
CA PRO A 370 33.96 -38.82 80.35
C PRO A 370 34.37 -37.36 80.69
N ILE A 371 33.88 -36.93 81.86
CA ILE A 371 34.15 -35.69 82.62
C ILE A 371 35.65 -35.60 83.02
N PRO A 372 36.24 -34.39 83.19
CA PRO A 372 36.53 -33.92 84.56
C PRO A 372 36.38 -32.40 84.81
N THR A 373 35.78 -32.12 85.97
CA THR A 373 36.14 -31.18 87.06
C THR A 373 36.38 -29.67 86.84
N ALA A 374 35.93 -28.95 87.88
CA ALA A 374 35.80 -27.52 88.08
C ALA A 374 37.09 -26.78 88.45
N ASP A 375 37.10 -25.47 88.15
CA ASP A 375 37.57 -24.31 88.93
C ASP A 375 37.70 -23.15 87.91
N GLY A 376 37.34 -21.89 88.13
CA GLY A 376 37.18 -21.11 89.35
C GLY A 376 37.75 -19.71 89.04
N LEU A 377 37.01 -18.67 89.43
CA LEU A 377 37.38 -17.25 89.54
C LEU A 377 37.38 -16.31 88.29
N GLN A 378 36.54 -15.28 88.42
CA GLN A 378 36.60 -13.95 87.80
C GLN A 378 37.76 -13.10 88.39
N PRO A 379 37.85 -11.74 88.27
CA PRO A 379 37.50 -10.74 87.23
C PRO A 379 38.64 -9.69 86.99
N GLN A 380 38.31 -8.62 86.23
CA GLN A 380 38.95 -7.28 86.15
C GLN A 380 40.16 -7.20 85.20
N LYS A 381 40.32 -6.18 84.35
CA LYS A 381 40.01 -4.75 84.47
C LYS A 381 39.94 -4.10 83.09
#